data_AF-A0A7S1B2I3-F1
#
_entry.id   AF-A0A7S1B2I3-F1
#
_cell.length_a   1.000
_cell.length_b   1.000
_cell.length_c   1.000
_cell.angle_alpha   90.00
_cell.angle_beta   90.00
_cell.angle_gamma   90.00
#
_symmetry.space_group_name_H-M   'P 1'
#
loop_
_entity.id
_entity.type
_entity.pdbx_description
1 polymer ?
#
loop_
_entity_poly.entity_id
_entity_poly.type
_entity_poly.pdbx_seq_one_letter_code
_entity_poly.pdbx_strand_id
1 'polypeptide(L)'
;GFGLGGGGGVDVDGDGDGYGDGGGGASSEAVVSGDVPIVALPLARERLFFCSDIGEPVSSLQKLYPWIDFTSEFYARGSDDDDGDGDKPWWYVHPEGEEYCEWRPHGEGQRYFTKGEPERAFNERMVALYDWLEKRPETNIVVVAHWGVLQKITGKDYDNCQIDVVPFENFHRNGYPSQ
;
A
#
# COMPACT_ATOMS: atom_id res chain seq x y z
N GLY A 1 -36.65 -26.61 43.21
CA GLY A 1 -37.04 -27.16 44.53
C GLY A 1 -36.19 -28.38 44.80
N PHE A 2 -35.70 -28.48 46.05
CA PHE A 2 -34.81 -29.51 46.61
C PHE A 2 -33.35 -29.47 46.07
N GLY A 3 -32.30 -29.48 46.89
CA GLY A 3 -32.18 -29.58 48.34
C GLY A 3 -30.71 -29.45 48.75
N LEU A 4 -30.51 -28.99 49.98
CA LEU A 4 -29.25 -28.67 50.64
C LEU A 4 -28.46 -29.91 51.09
N GLY A 5 -27.16 -29.71 51.31
CA GLY A 5 -26.28 -30.53 52.15
C GLY A 5 -24.82 -30.36 51.69
N GLY A 6 -23.85 -29.84 52.44
CA GLY A 6 -23.72 -29.70 53.88
C GLY A 6 -22.56 -30.59 54.36
N GLY A 7 -21.47 -29.96 54.81
CA GLY A 7 -20.59 -30.53 55.82
C GLY A 7 -19.14 -30.81 55.43
N GLY A 8 -18.22 -30.33 56.27
CA GLY A 8 -17.02 -31.06 56.65
C GLY A 8 -15.70 -30.44 56.22
N GLY A 9 -15.16 -29.55 57.06
CA GLY A 9 -13.74 -29.21 57.04
C GLY A 9 -12.90 -30.31 57.71
N VAL A 10 -11.62 -30.34 57.36
CA VAL A 10 -10.51 -30.83 58.19
C VAL A 10 -9.25 -30.10 57.74
N ASP A 11 -8.66 -29.38 58.69
CA ASP A 11 -7.31 -28.82 58.63
C ASP A 11 -6.28 -29.96 58.70
N VAL A 12 -5.18 -29.84 57.95
CA VAL A 12 -3.92 -30.48 58.31
C VAL A 12 -2.77 -29.55 57.95
N ASP A 13 -2.05 -29.13 58.98
CA ASP A 13 -0.80 -28.40 58.93
C ASP A 13 0.30 -29.20 58.21
N GLY A 14 1.18 -28.48 57.51
CA GLY A 14 2.37 -29.03 56.88
C GLY A 14 3.43 -27.95 56.68
N ASP A 15 4.19 -27.70 57.73
CA ASP A 15 5.49 -27.03 57.68
C ASP A 15 6.46 -27.80 56.77
N GLY A 16 7.23 -27.09 55.95
CA GLY A 16 8.24 -27.70 55.08
C GLY A 16 9.04 -26.71 54.24
N ASP A 17 10.05 -26.12 54.88
CA ASP A 17 11.41 -25.83 54.40
C ASP A 17 11.63 -25.31 52.97
N GLY A 18 12.17 -24.10 52.89
CA GLY A 18 12.61 -23.49 51.63
C GLY A 18 13.93 -24.03 51.08
N TYR A 19 14.11 -23.88 49.77
CA TYR A 19 15.39 -23.64 49.09
C TYR A 19 15.09 -22.82 47.82
N GLY A 20 15.84 -21.73 47.61
CA GLY A 20 15.59 -20.75 46.56
C GLY A 20 16.04 -21.16 45.16
N ASP A 21 15.76 -20.32 44.18
CA ASP A 21 16.70 -19.92 43.14
C ASP A 21 16.16 -18.70 42.38
N GLY A 22 17.06 -17.85 41.91
CA GLY A 22 16.76 -16.66 41.16
C GLY A 22 16.10 -16.96 39.82
N GLY A 23 15.09 -16.16 39.50
CA GLY A 23 14.58 -16.03 38.15
C GLY A 23 14.13 -14.60 38.01
N GLY A 24 15.04 -13.74 37.53
CA GLY A 24 14.69 -12.41 37.08
C GLY A 24 13.53 -12.56 36.12
N GLY A 25 12.33 -12.17 36.57
CA GLY A 25 11.19 -11.97 35.72
C GLY A 25 11.60 -10.85 34.78
N ALA A 26 12.20 -11.23 33.65
CA ALA A 26 12.04 -10.45 32.43
C ALA A 26 10.55 -10.23 32.35
N SER A 27 10.12 -9.00 32.66
CA SER A 27 8.88 -8.48 32.14
C SER A 27 8.85 -8.98 30.71
N SER A 28 7.90 -9.87 30.41
CA SER A 28 7.63 -10.24 29.04
C SER A 28 7.25 -8.93 28.37
N GLU A 29 8.25 -8.24 27.83
CA GLU A 29 8.03 -7.16 26.89
C GLU A 29 7.11 -7.81 25.87
N ALA A 30 5.88 -7.32 25.84
CA ALA A 30 4.97 -7.67 24.78
C ALA A 30 5.75 -7.41 23.50
N VAL A 31 6.04 -8.49 22.76
CA VAL A 31 6.56 -8.36 21.41
C VAL A 31 5.47 -7.61 20.66
N VAL A 32 5.66 -6.31 20.50
CA VAL A 32 4.91 -5.53 19.53
C VAL A 32 5.27 -6.20 18.21
N SER A 33 4.31 -6.92 17.63
CA SER A 33 4.37 -7.33 16.23
C SER A 33 4.78 -6.10 15.45
N GLY A 34 6.02 -6.06 14.94
CA GLY A 34 6.52 -4.93 14.19
C GLY A 34 5.77 -4.89 12.87
N ASP A 35 4.65 -4.17 12.83
CA ASP A 35 3.80 -4.09 11.65
C ASP A 35 4.62 -3.52 10.49
N VAL A 36 4.67 -4.26 9.38
CA VAL A 36 5.30 -3.80 8.14
C VAL A 36 4.54 -2.54 7.68
N PRO A 37 5.21 -1.39 7.51
CA PRO A 37 4.53 -0.16 7.08
C PRO A 37 3.85 -0.38 5.73
N ILE A 38 2.56 -0.03 5.63
CA ILE A 38 1.81 -0.06 4.38
C ILE A 38 1.55 1.38 3.96
N VAL A 39 2.09 1.77 2.80
CA VAL A 39 1.97 3.12 2.26
C VAL A 39 1.15 3.07 0.97
N ALA A 40 0.13 3.93 0.89
CA ALA A 40 -0.58 4.16 -0.36
C ALA A 40 0.26 5.09 -1.25
N LEU A 41 0.65 4.60 -2.42
CA LEU A 41 1.61 5.29 -3.28
C LEU A 41 0.99 5.66 -4.64
N PRO A 42 0.64 6.94 -4.89
CA PRO A 42 0.09 7.40 -6.17
C PRO A 42 0.95 7.12 -7.40
N LEU A 43 2.26 6.92 -7.20
CA LEU A 43 3.18 6.57 -8.26
C LEU A 43 2.94 5.17 -8.82
N ALA A 44 2.42 4.26 -8.01
CA ALA A 44 2.16 2.86 -8.36
C ALA A 44 0.73 2.59 -8.87
N ARG A 45 -0.08 3.63 -9.09
CA ARG A 45 -1.43 3.49 -9.67
C ARG A 45 -1.38 2.94 -11.11
N GLU A 46 -2.43 2.26 -11.55
CA GLU A 46 -2.57 1.88 -12.96
C GLU A 46 -2.58 3.12 -13.87
N ARG A 47 -2.13 2.95 -15.11
CA ARG A 47 -2.29 3.94 -16.15
C ARG A 47 -3.78 4.14 -16.40
N LEU A 48 -4.25 5.39 -16.34
CA LEU A 48 -5.67 5.69 -16.60
C LEU A 48 -6.04 5.25 -18.03
N PHE A 49 -6.75 4.13 -18.14
CA PHE A 49 -7.18 3.50 -19.39
C PHE A 49 -8.71 3.47 -19.47
N PHE A 50 -9.39 3.15 -18.36
CA PHE A 50 -10.85 3.10 -18.26
C PHE A 50 -11.36 3.98 -17.12
N CYS A 51 -12.67 4.24 -17.08
CA CYS A 51 -13.28 4.97 -15.98
C CYS A 51 -13.18 4.23 -14.63
N SER A 52 -12.90 2.92 -14.64
CA SER A 52 -12.63 2.12 -13.44
C SER A 52 -11.32 2.50 -12.74
N ASP A 53 -10.41 3.22 -13.40
CA ASP A 53 -9.15 3.66 -12.79
C ASP A 53 -9.31 5.02 -12.08
N ILE A 54 -10.53 5.58 -12.08
CA ILE A 54 -10.90 6.74 -11.28
C ILE A 54 -11.34 6.21 -9.90
N GLY A 55 -10.68 6.69 -8.87
CA GLY A 55 -10.84 6.18 -7.51
C GLY A 55 -11.78 6.97 -6.62
N GLU A 56 -11.90 6.49 -5.39
CA GLU A 56 -12.50 7.24 -4.30
C GLU A 56 -11.53 8.29 -3.75
N PRO A 57 -12.04 9.38 -3.16
CA PRO A 57 -11.20 10.37 -2.51
C PRO A 57 -10.38 9.78 -1.35
N VAL A 58 -9.16 10.28 -1.17
CA VAL A 58 -8.20 9.85 -0.14
C VAL A 58 -8.80 9.95 1.26
N SER A 59 -9.55 11.03 1.54
CA SER A 59 -10.19 11.21 2.85
C SER A 59 -11.22 10.11 3.18
N SER A 60 -11.83 9.52 2.16
CA SER A 60 -12.76 8.39 2.30
C SER A 60 -12.01 7.08 2.49
N LEU A 61 -10.94 6.87 1.71
CA LEU A 61 -10.08 5.69 1.81
C LEU A 61 -9.39 5.60 3.18
N GLN A 62 -8.91 6.72 3.73
CA GLN A 62 -8.31 6.80 5.07
C GLN A 62 -9.25 6.31 6.17
N LYS A 63 -10.55 6.60 6.06
CA LYS A 63 -11.56 6.15 7.04
C LYS A 63 -11.80 4.64 6.94
N LEU A 64 -11.74 4.10 5.72
CA LEU A 64 -11.97 2.68 5.46
C LEU A 64 -10.75 1.81 5.79
N TYR A 65 -9.54 2.34 5.61
CA TYR A 65 -8.28 1.63 5.77
C TYR A 65 -7.30 2.39 6.68
N PRO A 66 -7.62 2.55 7.97
CA PRO A 66 -6.85 3.38 8.90
C PRO A 66 -5.43 2.88 9.19
N TRP A 67 -5.10 1.65 8.77
CA TRP A 67 -3.76 1.05 8.90
C TRP A 67 -2.84 1.32 7.70
N ILE A 68 -3.34 1.99 6.66
CA ILE A 68 -2.55 2.39 5.49
C ILE A 68 -2.19 3.86 5.62
N ASP A 69 -0.92 4.19 5.41
CA ASP A 69 -0.46 5.57 5.34
C ASP A 69 -0.83 6.19 3.98
N PHE A 70 -1.85 7.04 4.01
CA PHE A 70 -2.25 7.89 2.90
C PHE A 70 -1.73 9.33 3.03
N THR A 71 -0.82 9.60 3.96
CA THR A 71 -0.37 10.97 4.26
C THR A 71 1.01 11.27 3.70
N SER A 72 1.99 10.38 3.94
CA SER A 72 3.39 10.63 3.58
C SER A 72 3.58 10.94 2.10
N GLU A 73 2.95 10.17 1.20
CA GLU A 73 3.19 10.27 -0.25
C GLU A 73 2.19 11.15 -1.00
N PHE A 74 1.08 11.49 -0.36
CA PHE A 74 0.01 12.32 -0.94
C PHE A 74 0.24 13.80 -0.72
N TYR A 75 0.78 14.19 0.43
CA TYR A 75 0.95 15.59 0.81
C TYR A 75 2.41 16.08 0.70
N ALA A 76 3.41 15.18 0.65
CA ALA A 76 4.82 15.58 0.55
C ALA A 76 5.23 16.15 -0.83
N ARG A 77 4.36 16.07 -1.86
CA ARG A 77 4.64 16.56 -3.21
C ARG A 77 4.40 18.07 -3.43
N GLY A 78 4.33 18.85 -2.36
CA GLY A 78 4.69 20.27 -2.36
C GLY A 78 4.03 21.14 -3.43
N SER A 79 2.71 21.03 -3.64
CA SER A 79 2.01 22.22 -4.12
C SER A 79 1.74 23.08 -2.90
N ASP A 80 2.40 24.24 -2.84
CA ASP A 80 2.10 25.32 -1.89
C ASP A 80 0.66 25.83 -2.01
N ASP A 81 -0.10 25.32 -2.99
CA ASP A 81 -1.55 25.40 -3.10
C ASP A 81 -2.21 24.46 -2.06
N ASP A 82 -2.14 24.91 -0.81
CA ASP A 82 -3.04 24.54 0.29
C ASP A 82 -4.36 25.29 0.10
N ASP A 83 -5.11 24.97 -0.96
CA ASP A 83 -6.47 25.49 -1.17
C ASP A 83 -7.49 24.86 -0.19
N GLY A 84 -7.03 24.18 0.87
CA GLY A 84 -7.87 23.69 1.96
C GLY A 84 -8.81 22.53 1.60
N ASP A 85 -8.84 22.08 0.34
CA ASP A 85 -9.60 20.90 -0.07
C ASP A 85 -8.68 19.68 0.00
N GLY A 86 -8.70 19.01 1.15
CA GLY A 86 -7.79 17.94 1.56
C GLY A 86 -7.89 16.63 0.78
N ASP A 87 -8.37 16.66 -0.48
CA ASP A 87 -8.74 15.48 -1.24
C ASP A 87 -8.29 15.51 -2.70
N LYS A 88 -6.98 15.67 -2.89
CA LYS A 88 -6.38 15.66 -4.23
C LYS A 88 -6.61 14.30 -4.91
N PRO A 89 -7.01 14.28 -6.19
CA PRO A 89 -7.22 13.06 -6.93
C PRO A 89 -5.91 12.28 -7.02
N TRP A 90 -5.99 10.99 -6.73
CA TRP A 90 -4.84 10.09 -6.76
C TRP A 90 -4.63 9.42 -8.11
N TRP A 91 -5.61 9.54 -9.00
CA TRP A 91 -5.53 9.17 -10.41
C TRP A 91 -4.96 10.30 -11.27
N TYR A 92 -4.66 10.00 -12.52
CA TYR A 92 -4.20 11.02 -13.46
C TYR A 92 -5.34 12.00 -13.80
N VAL A 93 -5.10 13.29 -13.60
CA VAL A 93 -5.99 14.37 -14.04
C VAL A 93 -5.30 15.12 -15.17
N HIS A 94 -6.04 15.28 -16.28
CA HIS A 94 -5.53 16.03 -17.43
C HIS A 94 -5.40 17.51 -17.06
N PRO A 95 -4.25 18.14 -17.33
CA PRO A 95 -4.12 19.58 -17.18
C PRO A 95 -5.17 20.33 -18.03
N GLU A 96 -5.70 21.42 -17.49
CA GLU A 96 -6.64 22.24 -18.22
C GLU A 96 -5.98 22.87 -19.45
N GLY A 97 -6.70 22.89 -20.58
CA GLY A 97 -6.22 23.48 -21.83
C GLY A 97 -5.21 22.64 -22.61
N GLU A 98 -4.77 21.47 -22.12
CA GLU A 98 -3.94 20.56 -22.92
C GLU A 98 -4.75 19.86 -24.02
N GLU A 99 -4.18 19.86 -25.23
CA GLU A 99 -4.73 19.10 -26.35
C GLU A 99 -4.60 17.60 -26.07
N TYR A 100 -5.70 16.87 -26.27
CA TYR A 100 -5.75 15.44 -26.04
C TYR A 100 -5.88 14.67 -27.36
N CYS A 101 -4.93 13.77 -27.61
CA CYS A 101 -5.00 12.80 -28.69
C CYS A 101 -5.33 11.41 -28.10
N GLU A 102 -6.39 10.78 -28.61
CA GLU A 102 -6.76 9.42 -28.19
C GLU A 102 -5.72 8.42 -28.70
N TRP A 103 -5.04 7.76 -27.76
CA TRP A 103 -3.99 6.79 -28.04
C TRP A 103 -4.46 5.34 -27.81
N ARG A 104 -5.61 5.14 -27.16
CA ARG A 104 -6.22 3.83 -26.97
C ARG A 104 -6.91 3.38 -28.27
N PRO A 105 -7.18 2.08 -28.44
CA PRO A 105 -7.93 1.57 -29.59
C PRO A 105 -9.26 2.31 -29.76
N HIS A 106 -9.47 2.92 -30.93
CA HIS A 106 -10.66 3.69 -31.26
C HIS A 106 -10.95 3.58 -32.76
N GLY A 107 -12.16 3.97 -33.17
CA GLY A 107 -12.56 3.99 -34.59
C GLY A 107 -13.47 2.84 -35.04
N GLU A 108 -13.76 1.86 -34.16
CA GLU A 108 -14.67 0.75 -34.45
C GLU A 108 -15.96 0.83 -33.59
N GLY A 109 -16.38 2.06 -33.29
CA GLY A 109 -17.56 2.33 -32.47
C GLY A 109 -17.29 2.37 -30.96
N GLN A 110 -16.04 2.18 -30.51
CA GLN A 110 -15.67 2.38 -29.11
C GLN A 110 -15.75 3.87 -28.71
N ARG A 111 -16.16 4.13 -27.47
CA ARG A 111 -16.10 5.46 -26.85
C ARG A 111 -15.60 5.30 -25.43
N TYR A 112 -14.62 6.13 -25.05
CA TYR A 112 -14.13 6.20 -23.68
C TYR A 112 -14.84 7.31 -22.93
N PHE A 113 -15.22 7.03 -21.68
CA PHE A 113 -15.88 8.00 -20.81
C PHE A 113 -14.93 9.11 -20.34
N THR A 114 -13.64 8.78 -20.20
CA THR A 114 -12.59 9.70 -19.75
C THR A 114 -11.40 9.67 -20.69
N LYS A 115 -10.64 10.77 -20.73
CA LYS A 115 -9.36 10.85 -21.44
C LYS A 115 -8.32 9.95 -20.75
N GLY A 116 -7.60 9.12 -21.50
CA GLY A 116 -6.57 8.24 -20.95
C GLY A 116 -5.28 8.98 -20.57
N GLU A 117 -4.50 8.45 -19.62
CA GLU A 117 -3.19 9.01 -19.24
C GLU A 117 -2.21 8.92 -20.42
N PRO A 118 -1.71 10.06 -20.94
CA PRO A 118 -0.76 10.08 -22.05
C PRO A 118 0.53 9.32 -21.71
N GLU A 119 1.17 8.74 -22.71
CA GLU A 119 2.40 7.95 -22.52
C GLU A 119 3.51 8.76 -21.84
N ARG A 120 3.67 10.04 -22.19
CA ARG A 120 4.63 10.94 -21.56
C ARG A 120 4.42 11.02 -20.04
N ALA A 121 3.20 11.31 -19.62
CA ALA A 121 2.85 11.43 -18.21
C ALA A 121 3.02 10.11 -17.45
N PHE A 122 2.64 8.99 -18.07
CA PHE A 122 2.85 7.66 -17.51
C PHE A 122 4.35 7.36 -17.33
N ASN A 123 5.16 7.60 -18.35
CA ASN A 123 6.61 7.35 -18.31
C ASN A 123 7.32 8.24 -17.26
N GLU A 124 6.98 9.53 -17.19
CA GLU A 124 7.50 10.45 -16.17
C GLU A 124 7.18 9.95 -14.75
N ARG A 125 5.95 9.44 -14.54
CA ARG A 125 5.54 8.84 -13.27
C ARG A 125 6.28 7.54 -12.93
N MET A 126 6.58 6.70 -13.92
CA MET A 126 7.33 5.46 -13.72
C MET A 126 8.79 5.72 -13.37
N VAL A 127 9.40 6.76 -13.96
CA VAL A 127 10.72 7.26 -13.53
C VAL A 127 10.66 7.72 -12.07
N ALA A 128 9.61 8.48 -11.70
CA ALA A 128 9.45 8.93 -10.32
C ALA A 128 9.21 7.76 -9.34
N LEU A 129 8.50 6.70 -9.75
CA LEU A 129 8.33 5.48 -8.97
C LEU A 129 9.67 4.78 -8.73
N TYR A 130 10.48 4.63 -9.79
CA TYR A 130 11.83 4.07 -9.67
C TYR A 130 12.68 4.89 -8.69
N ASP A 131 12.73 6.20 -8.87
CA ASP A 131 13.52 7.09 -8.01
C ASP A 131 13.06 7.05 -6.54
N TRP A 132 11.76 6.81 -6.32
CA TRP A 132 11.21 6.64 -4.98
C TRP A 132 11.69 5.32 -4.36
N LEU A 133 11.61 4.21 -5.12
CA LEU A 133 12.06 2.89 -4.68
C LEU A 133 13.57 2.86 -4.40
N GLU A 134 14.38 3.50 -5.24
CA GLU A 134 15.84 3.56 -5.10
C GLU A 134 16.29 4.26 -3.81
N LYS A 135 15.53 5.25 -3.34
CA LYS A 135 15.84 6.03 -2.14
C LYS A 135 15.43 5.37 -0.83
N ARG A 136 14.73 4.23 -0.91
CA ARG A 136 14.20 3.55 0.27
C ARG A 136 15.33 2.91 1.09
N PRO A 137 15.34 3.09 2.42
CA PRO A 137 16.29 2.38 3.28
C PRO A 137 15.96 0.89 3.45
N GLU A 138 14.74 0.47 3.10
CA GLU A 138 14.31 -0.91 3.19
C GLU A 138 15.08 -1.82 2.23
N THR A 139 15.50 -2.98 2.73
CA THR A 139 16.18 -4.00 1.93
C THR A 139 15.22 -4.86 1.11
N ASN A 140 13.94 -4.88 1.49
CA ASN A 140 12.87 -5.62 0.82
C ASN A 140 11.60 -4.77 0.83
N ILE A 141 10.98 -4.61 -0.34
CA ILE A 141 9.74 -3.85 -0.52
C ILE A 141 8.77 -4.72 -1.29
N VAL A 142 7.53 -4.82 -0.79
CA VAL A 142 6.43 -5.43 -1.54
C VAL A 142 5.69 -4.33 -2.28
N VAL A 143 5.73 -4.38 -3.61
CA VAL A 143 4.94 -3.47 -4.47
C VAL A 143 3.69 -4.21 -4.91
N VAL A 144 2.53 -3.75 -4.45
CA VAL A 144 1.22 -4.21 -4.93
C VAL A 144 0.72 -3.19 -5.93
N ALA A 145 0.67 -3.57 -7.20
CA ALA A 145 0.30 -2.69 -8.30
C ALA A 145 -0.42 -3.47 -9.41
N HIS A 146 -0.83 -2.74 -10.44
CA HIS A 146 -1.47 -3.33 -11.61
C HIS A 146 -0.46 -3.73 -12.69
N TRP A 147 -0.95 -4.52 -13.65
CA TRP A 147 -0.15 -5.08 -14.74
C TRP A 147 0.67 -4.01 -15.47
N GLY A 148 0.09 -2.87 -15.84
CA GLY A 148 0.80 -1.85 -16.63
C GLY A 148 2.02 -1.28 -15.89
N VAL A 149 1.92 -1.12 -14.58
CA VAL A 149 3.02 -0.64 -13.73
C VAL A 149 4.11 -1.70 -13.60
N LEU A 150 3.71 -2.94 -13.26
CA LEU A 150 4.66 -4.04 -13.04
C LEU A 150 5.41 -4.41 -14.32
N GLN A 151 4.69 -4.47 -15.45
CA GLN A 151 5.29 -4.71 -16.77
C GLN A 151 6.26 -3.59 -17.14
N LYS A 152 5.89 -2.33 -16.88
CA LYS A 152 6.77 -1.20 -17.21
C LYS A 152 8.08 -1.20 -16.42
N ILE A 153 8.05 -1.50 -15.12
CA ILE A 153 9.25 -1.43 -14.27
C ILE A 153 10.08 -2.72 -14.27
N THR A 154 9.47 -3.89 -14.51
CA THR A 154 10.17 -5.20 -14.48
C THR A 154 10.32 -5.89 -15.83
N GLY A 155 9.58 -5.45 -16.86
CA GLY A 155 9.62 -6.05 -18.20
C GLY A 155 8.96 -7.43 -18.29
N LYS A 156 8.37 -7.90 -17.19
CA LYS A 156 7.73 -9.20 -17.08
C LYS A 156 6.21 -9.09 -17.22
N ASP A 157 5.62 -10.17 -17.70
CA ASP A 157 4.18 -10.37 -17.72
C ASP A 157 3.72 -11.03 -16.42
N TYR A 158 2.58 -10.61 -15.88
CA TYR A 158 2.05 -11.10 -14.61
C TYR A 158 0.57 -11.41 -14.73
N ASP A 159 0.19 -12.59 -14.22
CA ASP A 159 -1.20 -12.94 -13.98
C ASP A 159 -1.76 -12.19 -12.75
N ASN A 160 -3.08 -12.10 -12.68
CA ASN A 160 -3.76 -11.54 -11.51
C ASN A 160 -3.35 -12.28 -10.23
N CYS A 161 -2.93 -11.51 -9.22
CA CYS A 161 -2.45 -12.00 -7.91
C CYS A 161 -1.14 -12.80 -7.97
N GLN A 162 -0.41 -12.80 -9.09
CA GLN A 162 0.92 -13.38 -9.15
C GLN A 162 1.90 -12.62 -8.24
N ILE A 163 2.80 -13.35 -7.60
CA ILE A 163 3.89 -12.82 -6.79
C ILE A 163 5.21 -13.25 -7.42
N ASP A 164 6.17 -12.34 -7.48
CA ASP A 164 7.54 -12.62 -7.91
C ASP A 164 8.53 -11.85 -7.01
N VAL A 165 9.75 -12.39 -6.89
CA VAL A 165 10.86 -11.73 -6.21
C VAL A 165 11.81 -11.21 -7.28
N VAL A 166 11.92 -9.89 -7.37
CA VAL A 166 12.72 -9.23 -8.41
C VAL A 166 13.82 -8.41 -7.73
N PRO A 167 15.10 -8.74 -7.96
CA PRO A 167 16.21 -7.90 -7.52
C PRO A 167 16.10 -6.49 -8.11
N PHE A 168 16.36 -5.46 -7.30
CA PHE A 168 16.16 -4.06 -7.70
C PHE A 168 17.06 -3.67 -8.90
N GLU A 169 18.24 -4.27 -9.03
CA GLU A 169 19.15 -4.08 -10.16
C GLU A 169 18.57 -4.50 -11.52
N ASN A 170 17.48 -5.26 -11.54
CA ASN A 170 16.76 -5.64 -12.76
C ASN A 170 15.66 -4.63 -13.13
N PHE A 171 15.44 -3.59 -12.33
CA PHE A 171 14.51 -2.52 -12.66
C PHE A 171 15.19 -1.54 -13.63
N HIS A 172 14.42 -1.02 -14.57
CA HIS A 172 14.91 0.01 -15.49
C HIS A 172 14.27 1.35 -15.14
N ARG A 173 15.11 2.36 -14.85
CA ARG A 173 14.64 3.71 -14.50
C ARG A 173 13.67 4.32 -15.52
N ASN A 174 13.94 4.12 -16.80
CA ASN A 174 13.07 4.61 -17.89
C ASN A 174 11.98 3.59 -18.30
N GLY A 175 11.89 2.49 -17.56
CA GLY A 175 11.05 1.34 -17.84
C GLY A 175 11.45 0.56 -19.09
N TYR A 176 10.74 -0.55 -19.30
CA TYR A 176 10.80 -1.34 -20.52
C TYR A 176 9.88 -0.74 -21.60
N PRO A 177 10.15 -0.99 -22.90
CA PRO A 177 9.19 -0.67 -23.93
C PRO A 177 7.91 -1.49 -23.73
N SER A 178 6.76 -0.88 -23.98
CA SER A 178 5.48 -1.59 -23.99
C SER A 178 5.52 -2.65 -25.10
N GLN A 179 5.19 -3.89 -24.76
CA GLN A 179 5.05 -4.98 -25.74
C GLN A 179 3.79 -4.82 -26.61
#